data_AF-A0A4Q4D2B7-F1
#
_entry.id   AF-A0A4Q4D2B7-F1
#
_cell.length_a   1.000
_cell.length_b   1.000
_cell.length_c   1.000
_cell.angle_alpha   90.00
_cell.angle_beta   90.00
_cell.angle_gamma   90.00
#
_symmetry.space_group_name_H-M   'P 1'
#
loop_
_entity.id
_entity.type
_entity.pdbx_description
1 polymer ?
#
loop_
_entity_poly.entity_id
_entity_poly.type
_entity_poly.pdbx_seq_one_letter_code
_entity_poly.pdbx_strand_id
1 'polypeptide(L)'
;QGPRASFGAGREYGYATLDSLRALRGSGSSDVTTDSKMALLGYSGGAIATEWATELAPSYAPEVNRQLVGSAFGGVLVHPLHNLEYVQGSTLWAGVLASGLIGIARAYDIEIKTYLNDRGLAVVKRLQDKSIAYALGQYPGLRWKDLALPQYASVNEIPDVLRVGNELIMGTGGTPTVPLYIAQGTGGWMEGTRSSARYGAGDGIMVAGDVRSLARQYCAAGTKVKYEQYPLSHVGTGAAFFPKSLLWTFDRFAGRAPTSTCGRIAAGNSLAPLRATD
;
A
#
# COMPACT_ATOMS: atom_id res chain seq x y z
N GLN A 1 8.40 -4.80 7.53
CA GLN A 1 8.07 -6.11 6.91
C GLN A 1 8.29 -7.28 7.87
N GLY A 2 8.68 -7.05 9.13
CA GLY A 2 8.99 -8.10 10.09
C GLY A 2 10.21 -8.96 9.72
N PRO A 3 10.58 -9.93 10.57
CA PRO A 3 11.74 -10.80 10.37
C PRO A 3 11.59 -11.76 9.19
N ARG A 4 10.35 -11.98 8.72
CA ARG A 4 10.03 -12.87 7.59
C ARG A 4 10.04 -12.15 6.24
N ALA A 5 10.28 -10.84 6.18
CA ALA A 5 10.19 -10.05 4.95
C ALA A 5 8.82 -10.21 4.23
N SER A 6 7.73 -10.10 4.99
CA SER A 6 6.35 -10.31 4.54
C SER A 6 5.85 -9.19 3.61
N PHE A 7 6.43 -9.04 2.42
CA PHE A 7 6.07 -7.96 1.50
C PHE A 7 4.58 -7.94 1.16
N GLY A 8 3.92 -6.77 1.32
CA GLY A 8 2.48 -6.61 1.08
C GLY A 8 1.57 -6.87 2.29
N ALA A 9 2.07 -7.45 3.39
CA ALA A 9 1.28 -7.71 4.60
C ALA A 9 1.07 -6.43 5.43
N GLY A 10 0.07 -5.64 5.07
CA GLY A 10 -0.19 -4.31 5.61
C GLY A 10 -0.27 -4.23 7.14
N ARG A 11 -1.06 -5.11 7.77
CA ARG A 11 -1.21 -5.15 9.24
C ARG A 11 0.12 -5.34 9.96
N GLU A 12 0.96 -6.26 9.47
CA GLU A 12 2.30 -6.50 10.02
C GLU A 12 3.18 -5.25 9.92
N TYR A 13 3.05 -4.45 8.85
CA TYR A 13 3.78 -3.21 8.70
C TYR A 13 3.29 -2.15 9.70
N GLY A 14 1.98 -2.05 9.86
CA GLY A 14 1.36 -1.11 10.79
C GLY A 14 1.81 -1.37 12.22
N TYR A 15 1.69 -2.61 12.70
CA TYR A 15 2.14 -2.99 14.05
C TYR A 15 3.62 -2.75 14.26
N ALA A 16 4.48 -3.23 13.34
CA ALA A 16 5.92 -3.03 13.46
C ALA A 16 6.31 -1.54 13.49
N THR A 17 5.63 -0.70 12.72
CA THR A 17 5.86 0.75 12.72
C THR A 17 5.45 1.36 14.06
N LEU A 18 4.25 1.06 14.56
CA LEU A 18 3.77 1.60 15.84
C LEU A 18 4.62 1.12 17.03
N ASP A 19 5.00 -0.14 17.05
CA ASP A 19 5.86 -0.69 18.10
C ASP A 19 7.28 -0.13 18.05
N SER A 20 7.81 0.19 16.86
CA SER A 20 9.08 0.90 16.76
C SER A 20 9.03 2.30 17.39
N LEU A 21 7.89 3.01 17.25
CA LEU A 21 7.68 4.32 17.88
C LEU A 21 7.51 4.20 19.40
N ARG A 22 6.85 3.14 19.88
CA ARG A 22 6.79 2.82 21.31
C ARG A 22 8.16 2.55 21.89
N ALA A 23 8.95 1.71 21.21
CA ALA A 23 10.31 1.38 21.63
C ALA A 23 11.18 2.63 21.70
N LEU A 24 11.08 3.52 20.72
CA LEU A 24 11.81 4.80 20.73
C LEU A 24 11.40 5.67 21.93
N ARG A 25 10.10 5.81 22.20
CA ARG A 25 9.59 6.56 23.37
C ARG A 25 9.97 5.93 24.71
N GLY A 26 10.12 4.61 24.75
CA GLY A 26 10.54 3.84 25.92
C GLY A 26 12.06 3.67 26.07
N SER A 27 12.85 4.23 25.15
CA SER A 27 14.31 4.00 25.10
C SER A 27 15.09 4.68 26.22
N GLY A 28 14.47 5.63 26.94
CA GLY A 28 15.16 6.46 27.93
C GLY A 28 16.06 7.54 27.31
N SER A 29 15.98 7.76 25.99
CA SER A 29 16.67 8.86 25.31
C SER A 29 16.16 10.22 25.81
N SER A 30 17.07 11.16 26.06
CA SER A 30 16.72 12.56 26.36
C SER A 30 16.17 13.32 25.14
N ASP A 31 16.48 12.84 23.93
CA ASP A 31 16.11 13.52 22.68
C ASP A 31 14.69 13.17 22.22
N VAL A 32 14.17 12.01 22.66
CA VAL A 32 12.80 11.56 22.35
C VAL A 32 12.08 11.16 23.61
N THR A 33 11.19 12.05 24.05
CA THR A 33 10.35 11.86 25.24
C THR A 33 8.97 11.32 24.87
N THR A 34 8.16 10.98 25.88
CA THR A 34 6.76 10.58 25.71
C THR A 34 5.88 11.68 25.10
N ASP A 35 6.31 12.94 25.16
CA ASP A 35 5.60 14.12 24.64
C ASP A 35 6.11 14.58 23.27
N SER A 36 7.15 13.92 22.75
CA SER A 36 7.72 14.24 21.45
C SER A 36 6.70 14.01 20.34
N LYS A 37 6.49 15.05 19.52
CA LYS A 37 5.62 14.98 18.36
C LYS A 37 6.25 14.12 17.27
N MET A 38 5.40 13.39 16.55
CA MET A 38 5.80 12.45 15.52
C MET A 38 4.97 12.66 14.26
N ALA A 39 5.54 12.35 13.10
CA ALA A 39 4.82 12.31 11.84
C ALA A 39 5.22 11.05 11.08
N LEU A 40 4.30 10.50 10.29
CA LEU A 40 4.58 9.34 9.44
C LEU A 40 4.69 9.80 7.99
N LEU A 41 5.72 9.32 7.29
CA LEU A 41 5.94 9.64 5.88
C LEU A 41 6.39 8.39 5.13
N GLY A 42 5.69 8.04 4.05
CA GLY A 42 6.08 6.87 3.25
C GLY A 42 5.49 6.87 1.84
N TYR A 43 6.29 6.39 0.88
CA TYR A 43 5.87 6.30 -0.52
C TYR A 43 5.99 4.85 -1.01
N SER A 44 5.14 4.43 -1.94
CA SER A 44 5.16 3.08 -2.50
C SER A 44 5.01 2.00 -1.41
N GLY A 45 5.95 1.05 -1.29
CA GLY A 45 5.99 0.09 -0.19
C GLY A 45 6.02 0.73 1.21
N GLY A 46 6.58 1.94 1.34
CA GLY A 46 6.53 2.71 2.59
C GLY A 46 5.16 3.30 2.89
N ALA A 47 4.32 3.53 1.87
CA ALA A 47 2.93 3.94 2.06
C ALA A 47 2.10 2.82 2.69
N ILE A 48 2.43 1.54 2.44
CA ILE A 48 1.80 0.40 3.12
C ILE A 48 1.99 0.51 4.63
N ALA A 49 3.22 0.76 5.09
CA ALA A 49 3.51 0.93 6.51
C ALA A 49 2.84 2.17 7.09
N THR A 50 2.98 3.29 6.38
CA THR A 50 2.48 4.59 6.85
C THR A 50 0.97 4.59 7.01
N GLU A 51 0.26 4.07 6.01
CA GLU A 51 -1.20 4.04 6.01
C GLU A 51 -1.73 3.09 7.09
N TRP A 52 -1.29 1.82 7.12
CA TRP A 52 -1.74 0.85 8.12
C TRP A 52 -1.39 1.27 9.55
N ALA A 53 -0.20 1.86 9.76
CA ALA A 53 0.16 2.40 11.07
C ALA A 53 -0.79 3.54 11.47
N THR A 54 -1.12 4.44 10.55
CA THR A 54 -2.02 5.56 10.84
C THR A 54 -3.44 5.10 11.12
N GLU A 55 -3.93 4.10 10.38
CA GLU A 55 -5.24 3.51 10.55
C GLU A 55 -5.39 2.77 11.88
N LEU A 56 -4.37 1.98 12.25
CA LEU A 56 -4.35 1.18 13.47
C LEU A 56 -3.99 2.00 14.72
N ALA A 57 -3.31 3.15 14.58
CA ALA A 57 -2.81 3.94 15.72
C ALA A 57 -3.88 4.24 16.79
N PRO A 58 -5.12 4.64 16.47
CA PRO A 58 -6.12 4.97 17.49
C PRO A 58 -6.49 3.80 18.41
N SER A 59 -6.57 2.59 17.87
CA SER A 59 -6.98 1.39 18.62
C SER A 59 -5.79 0.62 19.19
N TYR A 60 -4.72 0.48 18.41
CA TYR A 60 -3.57 -0.33 18.77
C TYR A 60 -2.54 0.42 19.61
N ALA A 61 -2.26 1.70 19.29
CA ALA A 61 -1.24 2.51 19.97
C ALA A 61 -1.74 3.93 20.26
N PRO A 62 -2.81 4.09 21.08
CA PRO A 62 -3.44 5.38 21.32
C PRO A 62 -2.48 6.43 21.92
N GLU A 63 -1.47 6.00 22.68
CA GLU A 63 -0.42 6.85 23.22
C GLU A 63 0.56 7.37 22.15
N VAL A 64 0.81 6.61 21.09
CA VAL A 64 1.54 7.08 19.90
C VAL A 64 0.64 8.01 19.10
N ASN A 65 -0.61 7.61 18.88
CA ASN A 65 -1.60 8.38 18.12
C ASN A 65 -1.77 9.82 18.65
N ARG A 66 -1.81 9.99 19.97
CA ARG A 66 -1.91 11.34 20.61
C ARG A 66 -0.73 12.27 20.28
N GLN A 67 0.40 11.72 19.89
CA GLN A 67 1.59 12.48 19.54
C GLN A 67 1.81 12.60 18.03
N LEU A 68 1.01 11.91 17.21
CA LEU A 68 1.05 12.05 15.76
C LEU A 68 0.47 13.41 15.33
N VAL A 69 1.26 14.20 14.61
CA VAL A 69 0.82 15.50 14.06
C VAL A 69 0.21 15.37 12.66
N GLY A 70 0.41 14.23 12.02
CA GLY A 70 -0.15 13.89 10.71
C GLY A 70 0.63 12.77 10.02
N SER A 71 0.04 12.26 8.94
CA SER A 71 0.65 11.22 8.10
C SER A 71 0.60 11.61 6.63
N ALA A 72 1.72 11.51 5.94
CA ALA A 72 1.83 11.76 4.51
C ALA A 72 2.25 10.49 3.77
N PHE A 73 1.46 10.06 2.79
CA PHE A 73 1.78 8.87 2.01
C PHE A 73 1.33 8.95 0.56
N GLY A 74 1.98 8.20 -0.32
CA GLY A 74 1.62 8.19 -1.74
C GLY A 74 2.03 6.93 -2.49
N GLY A 75 1.42 6.70 -3.65
CA GLY A 75 1.57 5.43 -4.36
C GLY A 75 1.04 4.28 -3.50
N VAL A 76 -0.27 4.32 -3.20
CA VAL A 76 -0.87 3.56 -2.09
C VAL A 76 -1.49 2.23 -2.55
N LEU A 77 -1.11 1.12 -1.92
CA LEU A 77 -1.64 -0.23 -2.17
C LEU A 77 -2.97 -0.44 -1.40
N VAL A 78 -4.06 0.13 -1.90
CA VAL A 78 -5.35 0.11 -1.19
C VAL A 78 -6.06 -1.24 -1.27
N HIS A 79 -6.13 -1.84 -2.45
CA HIS A 79 -6.83 -3.11 -2.66
C HIS A 79 -5.90 -4.13 -3.34
N PRO A 80 -5.30 -5.07 -2.59
CA PRO A 80 -4.27 -5.97 -3.12
C PRO A 80 -4.71 -6.77 -4.36
N LEU A 81 -5.96 -7.26 -4.39
CA LEU A 81 -6.48 -8.02 -5.53
C LEU A 81 -6.69 -7.16 -6.79
N HIS A 82 -7.18 -5.92 -6.67
CA HIS A 82 -7.25 -4.99 -7.80
C HIS A 82 -5.87 -4.69 -8.37
N ASN A 83 -4.89 -4.46 -7.48
CA ASN A 83 -3.50 -4.21 -7.86
C ASN A 83 -2.87 -5.39 -8.61
N LEU A 84 -3.16 -6.62 -8.20
CA LEU A 84 -2.67 -7.81 -8.90
C LEU A 84 -3.24 -7.89 -10.32
N GLU A 85 -4.53 -7.60 -10.51
CA GLU A 85 -5.14 -7.52 -11.85
C GLU A 85 -4.60 -6.34 -12.68
N TYR A 86 -4.35 -5.20 -12.05
CA TYR A 86 -3.87 -3.99 -12.73
C TYR A 86 -2.44 -4.15 -13.28
N VAL A 87 -1.53 -4.74 -12.49
CA VAL A 87 -0.10 -4.76 -12.81
C VAL A 87 0.31 -5.98 -13.64
N GLN A 88 -0.51 -7.04 -13.66
CA GLN A 88 -0.21 -8.21 -14.48
C GLN A 88 -0.02 -7.82 -15.96
N GLY A 89 0.98 -8.40 -16.61
CA GLY A 89 1.33 -8.06 -17.99
C GLY A 89 2.14 -6.77 -18.15
N SER A 90 2.48 -6.07 -17.07
CA SER A 90 3.39 -4.91 -17.14
C SER A 90 4.81 -5.32 -17.53
N THR A 91 5.54 -4.42 -18.18
CA THR A 91 6.94 -4.70 -18.57
C THR A 91 7.93 -4.43 -17.44
N LEU A 92 7.63 -3.50 -16.53
CA LEU A 92 8.55 -3.11 -15.46
C LEU A 92 8.23 -3.76 -14.10
N TRP A 93 6.95 -3.88 -13.75
CA TRP A 93 6.51 -4.16 -12.38
C TRP A 93 6.08 -5.61 -12.12
N ALA A 94 5.95 -6.45 -13.15
CA ALA A 94 5.39 -7.79 -13.01
C ALA A 94 6.17 -8.68 -12.01
N GLY A 95 7.50 -8.60 -11.99
CA GLY A 95 8.33 -9.29 -10.99
C GLY A 95 8.09 -8.82 -9.55
N VAL A 96 7.82 -7.53 -9.35
CA VAL A 96 7.55 -6.95 -8.00
C VAL A 96 6.23 -7.49 -7.43
N LEU A 97 5.23 -7.71 -8.27
CA LEU A 97 3.95 -8.29 -7.83
C LEU A 97 4.08 -9.75 -7.42
N ALA A 98 4.90 -10.52 -8.14
CA ALA A 98 5.24 -11.88 -7.71
C ALA A 98 5.92 -11.88 -6.33
N SER A 99 6.85 -10.94 -6.07
CA SER A 99 7.43 -10.75 -4.73
C SER A 99 6.38 -10.40 -3.67
N GLY A 100 5.36 -9.59 -4.01
CA GLY A 100 4.25 -9.25 -3.11
C GLY A 100 3.40 -10.46 -2.75
N LEU A 101 3.04 -11.29 -3.73
CA LEU A 101 2.30 -12.53 -3.48
C LEU A 101 3.09 -13.50 -2.58
N ILE A 102 4.40 -13.65 -2.81
CA ILE A 102 5.27 -14.47 -1.96
C ILE A 102 5.31 -13.92 -0.52
N GLY A 103 5.41 -12.59 -0.37
CA GLY A 103 5.44 -11.94 0.92
C GLY A 103 4.14 -12.10 1.71
N ILE A 104 2.99 -11.93 1.07
CA ILE A 104 1.67 -12.16 1.68
C ILE A 104 1.50 -13.65 2.03
N ALA A 105 1.85 -14.56 1.12
CA ALA A 105 1.77 -15.99 1.37
C ALA A 105 2.59 -16.39 2.60
N ARG A 106 3.78 -15.81 2.77
CA ARG A 106 4.61 -16.03 3.95
C ARG A 106 4.00 -15.44 5.22
N ALA A 107 3.38 -14.26 5.15
CA ALA A 107 2.81 -13.62 6.33
C ALA A 107 1.62 -14.38 6.91
N TYR A 108 0.83 -15.01 6.03
CA TYR A 108 -0.43 -15.69 6.36
C TYR A 108 -0.35 -17.22 6.22
N ASP A 109 0.87 -17.76 6.11
CA ASP A 109 1.15 -19.19 6.01
C ASP A 109 0.34 -19.89 4.90
N ILE A 110 0.19 -19.21 3.76
CA ILE A 110 -0.48 -19.74 2.55
C ILE A 110 0.52 -20.60 1.79
N GLU A 111 0.17 -21.86 1.55
CA GLU A 111 0.94 -22.80 0.73
C GLU A 111 0.80 -22.50 -0.77
N ILE A 112 1.23 -21.30 -1.19
CA ILE A 112 1.02 -20.77 -2.55
C ILE A 112 1.58 -21.69 -3.64
N LYS A 113 2.63 -22.46 -3.33
CA LYS A 113 3.29 -23.39 -4.26
C LYS A 113 2.36 -24.50 -4.76
N THR A 114 1.32 -24.85 -4.01
CA THR A 114 0.35 -25.89 -4.40
C THR A 114 -0.51 -25.48 -5.60
N TYR A 115 -0.61 -24.17 -5.87
CA TYR A 115 -1.43 -23.61 -6.95
C TYR A 115 -0.62 -23.27 -8.21
N LEU A 116 0.70 -23.49 -8.19
CA LEU A 116 1.62 -23.04 -9.22
C LEU A 116 2.04 -24.18 -10.15
N ASN A 117 2.24 -23.84 -11.42
CA ASN A 117 2.91 -24.69 -12.40
C ASN A 117 4.45 -24.59 -12.26
N ASP A 118 5.21 -25.34 -13.09
CA ASP A 118 6.68 -25.34 -13.05
C ASP A 118 7.30 -23.95 -13.20
N ARG A 119 6.73 -23.10 -14.07
CA ARG A 119 7.17 -21.72 -14.24
C ARG A 119 6.90 -20.91 -12.98
N GLY A 120 5.72 -21.06 -12.37
CA GLY A 120 5.38 -20.44 -11.09
C GLY A 120 6.35 -20.82 -9.98
N LEU A 121 6.66 -22.10 -9.84
CA LEU A 121 7.64 -22.60 -8.87
C LEU A 121 9.04 -22.03 -9.12
N ALA A 122 9.47 -21.94 -10.38
CA ALA A 122 10.74 -21.32 -10.75
C ALA A 122 10.79 -19.82 -10.40
N VAL A 123 9.71 -19.08 -10.64
CA VAL A 123 9.61 -17.65 -10.28
C VAL A 123 9.70 -17.48 -8.76
N VAL A 124 8.95 -18.28 -7.98
CA VAL A 124 9.02 -18.25 -6.51
C VAL A 124 10.44 -18.53 -6.04
N LYS A 125 11.08 -19.60 -6.54
CA LYS A 125 12.45 -19.95 -6.19
C LYS A 125 13.42 -18.80 -6.44
N ARG A 126 13.26 -18.06 -7.54
CA ARG A 126 14.15 -16.97 -7.94
C ARG A 126 13.93 -15.67 -7.16
N LEU A 127 12.69 -15.38 -6.75
CA LEU A 127 12.33 -14.07 -6.17
C LEU A 127 12.16 -14.08 -4.65
N GLN A 128 11.94 -15.24 -4.02
CA GLN A 128 11.56 -15.33 -2.60
C GLN A 128 12.54 -14.70 -1.61
N ASP A 129 13.81 -14.57 -1.98
CA ASP A 129 14.93 -14.06 -1.17
C ASP A 129 15.60 -12.82 -1.80
N LYS A 130 14.94 -12.15 -2.76
CA LYS A 130 15.52 -11.04 -3.53
C LYS A 130 14.90 -9.69 -3.18
N SER A 131 15.69 -8.64 -3.38
CA SER A 131 15.25 -7.25 -3.20
C SER A 131 14.34 -6.79 -4.34
N ILE A 132 13.59 -5.72 -4.10
CA ILE A 132 12.77 -5.07 -5.14
C ILE A 132 13.63 -4.61 -6.32
N ALA A 133 14.87 -4.17 -6.08
CA ALA A 133 15.80 -3.75 -7.13
C ALA A 133 16.15 -4.91 -8.08
N TYR A 134 16.22 -6.14 -7.56
CA TYR A 134 16.41 -7.33 -8.38
C TYR A 134 15.13 -7.71 -9.14
N ALA A 135 13.96 -7.59 -8.50
CA ALA A 135 12.67 -7.97 -9.09
C ALA A 135 12.21 -7.00 -10.20
N LEU A 136 12.66 -5.74 -10.17
CA LEU A 136 12.29 -4.72 -11.14
C LEU A 136 12.76 -5.10 -12.56
N GLY A 137 11.86 -5.01 -13.53
CA GLY A 137 12.11 -5.39 -14.93
C GLY A 137 12.23 -6.91 -15.17
N GLN A 138 12.09 -7.74 -14.13
CA GLN A 138 12.06 -9.19 -14.31
C GLN A 138 10.69 -9.63 -14.82
N TYR A 139 10.71 -10.62 -15.72
CA TYR A 139 9.52 -11.24 -16.28
C TYR A 139 8.55 -10.25 -16.95
N PRO A 140 9.00 -9.43 -17.91
CA PRO A 140 8.14 -8.47 -18.60
C PRO A 140 6.96 -9.20 -19.25
N GLY A 141 5.75 -8.68 -19.06
CA GLY A 141 4.53 -9.27 -19.63
C GLY A 141 3.97 -10.45 -18.84
N LEU A 142 4.56 -10.82 -17.69
CA LEU A 142 4.10 -11.94 -16.88
C LEU A 142 2.70 -11.69 -16.30
N ARG A 143 1.84 -12.70 -16.45
CA ARG A 143 0.47 -12.73 -15.91
C ARG A 143 0.29 -13.88 -14.92
N TRP A 144 -0.72 -13.78 -14.07
CA TRP A 144 -1.06 -14.82 -13.10
C TRP A 144 -1.25 -16.19 -13.77
N LYS A 145 -2.00 -16.23 -14.88
CA LYS A 145 -2.23 -17.45 -15.67
C LYS A 145 -0.96 -18.14 -16.21
N ASP A 146 0.17 -17.41 -16.28
CA ASP A 146 1.44 -17.99 -16.72
C ASP A 146 2.14 -18.74 -15.58
N LEU A 147 1.75 -18.47 -14.33
CA LEU A 147 2.33 -19.03 -13.10
C LEU A 147 1.44 -20.12 -12.48
N ALA A 148 0.12 -19.99 -12.63
CA ALA A 148 -0.85 -20.86 -11.99
C ALA A 148 -1.06 -22.19 -12.75
N LEU A 149 -1.54 -23.21 -12.03
CA LEU A 149 -2.12 -24.39 -12.67
C LEU A 149 -3.45 -24.00 -13.37
N PRO A 150 -3.84 -24.69 -14.46
CA PRO A 150 -5.01 -24.29 -15.26
C PRO A 150 -6.33 -24.17 -14.49
N GLN A 151 -6.53 -24.98 -13.43
CA GLN A 151 -7.72 -24.94 -12.58
C GLN A 151 -7.77 -23.77 -11.59
N TYR A 152 -6.70 -22.97 -11.50
CA TYR A 152 -6.61 -21.75 -10.69
C TYR A 152 -6.28 -20.56 -11.61
N ALA A 153 -6.97 -20.47 -12.75
CA ALA A 153 -6.74 -19.45 -13.77
C ALA A 153 -7.00 -18.03 -13.25
N SER A 154 -7.85 -17.90 -12.22
CA SER A 154 -8.03 -16.68 -11.44
C SER A 154 -7.42 -16.84 -10.05
N VAL A 155 -6.76 -15.78 -9.58
CA VAL A 155 -6.24 -15.74 -8.21
C VAL A 155 -7.37 -15.76 -7.16
N ASN A 156 -8.56 -15.30 -7.54
CA ASN A 156 -9.75 -15.27 -6.68
C ASN A 156 -10.30 -16.69 -6.42
N GLU A 157 -9.90 -17.69 -7.22
CA GLU A 157 -10.27 -19.10 -7.02
C GLU A 157 -9.48 -19.75 -5.87
N ILE A 158 -8.45 -19.08 -5.35
CA ILE A 158 -7.67 -19.55 -4.21
C ILE A 158 -8.28 -18.96 -2.92
N PRO A 159 -8.97 -19.77 -2.08
CA PRO A 159 -9.76 -19.23 -0.97
C PRO A 159 -8.94 -18.41 0.03
N ASP A 160 -7.73 -18.88 0.36
CA ASP A 160 -6.86 -18.16 1.30
C ASP A 160 -6.34 -16.85 0.74
N VAL A 161 -6.00 -16.80 -0.57
CA VAL A 161 -5.54 -15.56 -1.20
C VAL A 161 -6.69 -14.56 -1.32
N LEU A 162 -7.89 -15.02 -1.67
CA LEU A 162 -9.09 -14.19 -1.72
C LEU A 162 -9.42 -13.61 -0.33
N ARG A 163 -9.45 -14.47 0.70
CA ARG A 163 -9.70 -14.06 2.08
C ARG A 163 -8.69 -13.02 2.55
N VAL A 164 -7.39 -13.32 2.43
CA VAL A 164 -6.32 -12.41 2.88
C VAL A 164 -6.29 -11.12 2.05
N GLY A 165 -6.51 -11.21 0.74
CA GLY A 165 -6.61 -10.05 -0.14
C GLY A 165 -7.72 -9.09 0.28
N ASN A 166 -8.86 -9.62 0.72
CA ASN A 166 -9.97 -8.84 1.27
C ASN A 166 -9.68 -8.30 2.69
N GLU A 167 -9.04 -9.07 3.56
CA GLU A 167 -8.63 -8.62 4.91
C GLU A 167 -7.60 -7.49 4.91
N LEU A 168 -6.86 -7.36 3.80
CA LEU A 168 -5.83 -6.36 3.56
C LEU A 168 -6.31 -5.16 2.74
N ILE A 169 -7.61 -5.01 2.49
CA ILE A 169 -8.17 -3.78 1.93
C ILE A 169 -7.99 -2.66 2.97
N MET A 170 -7.29 -1.59 2.59
CA MET A 170 -7.13 -0.41 3.44
C MET A 170 -8.48 0.26 3.69
N GLY A 171 -8.65 0.85 4.87
CA GLY A 171 -9.92 1.36 5.39
C GLY A 171 -10.69 0.36 6.26
N THR A 172 -10.14 -0.85 6.51
CA THR A 172 -10.83 -1.93 7.24
C THR A 172 -10.32 -2.19 8.66
N GLY A 173 -9.14 -1.69 9.03
CA GLY A 173 -8.59 -1.80 10.38
C GLY A 173 -8.91 -0.62 11.30
N GLY A 174 -9.51 0.46 10.78
CA GLY A 174 -9.88 1.63 11.58
C GLY A 174 -10.09 2.90 10.75
N THR A 175 -10.07 4.05 11.44
CA THR A 175 -10.11 5.36 10.79
C THR A 175 -9.02 6.24 11.41
N PRO A 176 -8.09 6.79 10.61
CA PRO A 176 -7.13 7.78 11.05
C PRO A 176 -7.78 8.97 11.76
N THR A 177 -7.27 9.30 12.94
CA THR A 177 -7.72 10.47 13.72
C THR A 177 -6.82 11.70 13.55
N VAL A 178 -5.76 11.58 12.75
CA VAL A 178 -4.81 12.65 12.43
C VAL A 178 -4.96 13.12 10.98
N PRO A 179 -4.53 14.35 10.64
CA PRO A 179 -4.59 14.83 9.27
C PRO A 179 -3.76 13.97 8.31
N LEU A 180 -4.22 13.84 7.07
CA LEU A 180 -3.57 13.03 6.04
C LEU A 180 -3.16 13.88 4.82
N TYR A 181 -2.01 13.57 4.24
CA TYR A 181 -1.64 13.99 2.89
C TYR A 181 -1.42 12.77 2.01
N ILE A 182 -2.29 12.59 1.01
CA ILE A 182 -2.31 11.43 0.12
C ILE A 182 -1.96 11.88 -1.30
N ALA A 183 -0.98 11.23 -1.93
CA ALA A 183 -0.60 11.51 -3.32
C ALA A 183 -0.70 10.27 -4.21
N GLN A 184 -1.17 10.42 -5.44
CA GLN A 184 -1.32 9.31 -6.37
C GLN A 184 -1.06 9.70 -7.83
N GLY A 185 -0.40 8.82 -8.58
CA GLY A 185 -0.17 8.98 -10.01
C GLY A 185 -1.22 8.26 -10.86
N THR A 186 -1.29 8.65 -12.13
CA THR A 186 -2.17 8.05 -13.16
C THR A 186 -1.44 7.73 -14.48
N GLY A 187 -0.14 8.01 -14.54
CA GLY A 187 0.70 7.89 -15.73
C GLY A 187 1.43 6.55 -15.84
N GLY A 188 0.84 5.45 -15.38
CA GLY A 188 1.48 4.13 -15.33
C GLY A 188 1.95 3.55 -16.66
N TRP A 189 1.39 4.05 -17.77
CA TRP A 189 1.80 3.65 -19.11
C TRP A 189 3.26 4.00 -19.41
N MET A 190 3.81 5.03 -18.76
CA MET A 190 5.23 5.42 -18.88
C MET A 190 6.18 4.37 -18.27
N GLU A 191 5.66 3.55 -17.35
CA GLU A 191 6.37 2.44 -16.71
C GLU A 191 5.87 1.08 -17.22
N GLY A 192 5.17 1.07 -18.36
CA GLY A 192 4.78 -0.15 -19.05
C GLY A 192 3.55 -0.86 -18.47
N THR A 193 2.76 -0.19 -17.63
CA THR A 193 1.47 -0.72 -17.15
C THR A 193 0.33 0.04 -17.81
N ARG A 194 -0.52 -0.67 -18.56
CA ARG A 194 -1.68 -0.06 -19.21
C ARG A 194 -2.78 0.20 -18.19
N SER A 195 -3.70 1.13 -18.50
CA SER A 195 -4.91 1.30 -17.68
C SER A 195 -5.72 0.01 -17.68
N SER A 196 -6.21 -0.39 -16.50
CA SER A 196 -7.16 -1.49 -16.38
C SER A 196 -8.50 -1.08 -17.00
N ALA A 197 -9.12 -1.98 -17.75
CA ALA A 197 -10.47 -1.77 -18.26
C ALA A 197 -11.51 -1.67 -17.13
N ARG A 198 -11.26 -2.35 -16.00
CA ARG A 198 -12.16 -2.42 -14.84
C ARG A 198 -11.87 -1.32 -13.81
N TYR A 199 -10.59 -1.09 -13.50
CA TYR A 199 -10.18 -0.21 -12.40
C TYR A 199 -9.58 1.12 -12.85
N GLY A 200 -9.45 1.32 -14.16
CA GLY A 200 -8.92 2.54 -14.77
C GLY A 200 -7.41 2.68 -14.66
N ALA A 201 -6.95 3.93 -14.70
CA ALA A 201 -5.54 4.26 -14.64
C ALA A 201 -4.95 4.15 -13.23
N GLY A 202 -3.65 3.96 -13.19
CA GLY A 202 -2.83 3.97 -11.97
C GLY A 202 -1.47 4.59 -12.26
N ASP A 203 -0.60 4.62 -11.25
CA ASP A 203 0.74 5.21 -11.41
C ASP A 203 1.75 4.27 -12.09
N GLY A 204 1.39 3.02 -12.31
CA GLY A 204 2.29 1.99 -12.87
C GLY A 204 2.29 0.74 -12.02
N ILE A 205 1.99 0.90 -10.73
CA ILE A 205 1.87 -0.19 -9.77
C ILE A 205 0.58 -0.09 -8.94
N MET A 206 0.17 1.12 -8.52
CA MET A 206 -1.03 1.36 -7.70
C MET A 206 -2.18 1.96 -8.50
N VAL A 207 -3.39 1.51 -8.19
CA VAL A 207 -4.64 1.88 -8.87
C VAL A 207 -5.16 3.21 -8.33
N ALA A 208 -5.28 4.23 -9.18
CA ALA A 208 -5.63 5.58 -8.72
C ALA A 208 -7.07 5.68 -8.21
N GLY A 209 -7.98 4.91 -8.81
CA GLY A 209 -9.38 4.85 -8.37
C GLY A 209 -9.54 4.33 -6.96
N ASP A 210 -8.73 3.35 -6.54
CA ASP A 210 -8.82 2.79 -5.19
C ASP A 210 -8.34 3.82 -4.15
N VAL A 211 -7.25 4.55 -4.45
CA VAL A 211 -6.74 5.61 -3.56
C VAL A 211 -7.74 6.76 -3.39
N ARG A 212 -8.47 7.13 -4.45
CA ARG A 212 -9.56 8.11 -4.34
C ARG A 212 -10.66 7.62 -3.41
N SER A 213 -11.04 6.35 -3.50
CA SER A 213 -12.07 5.77 -2.64
C SER A 213 -11.64 5.74 -1.18
N LEU A 214 -10.41 5.31 -0.88
CA LEU A 214 -9.87 5.33 0.48
C LEU A 214 -9.85 6.76 1.06
N ALA A 215 -9.34 7.73 0.28
CA ALA A 215 -9.31 9.12 0.72
C ALA A 215 -10.71 9.67 1.00
N ARG A 216 -11.71 9.31 0.17
CA ARG A 216 -13.11 9.69 0.37
C ARG A 216 -13.74 9.00 1.58
N GLN A 217 -13.42 7.74 1.85
CA GLN A 217 -13.86 7.02 3.04
C GLN A 217 -13.37 7.73 4.31
N TYR A 218 -12.09 8.09 4.37
CA TYR A 218 -11.53 8.84 5.50
C TYR A 218 -12.14 10.24 5.62
N CYS A 219 -12.36 10.94 4.51
CA CYS A 219 -13.10 12.20 4.52
C CYS A 219 -14.52 12.06 5.09
N ALA A 220 -15.25 11.02 4.70
CA ALA A 220 -16.62 10.76 5.18
C ALA A 220 -16.64 10.43 6.68
N ALA A 221 -15.57 9.81 7.20
CA ALA A 221 -15.39 9.54 8.62
C ALA A 221 -14.85 10.75 9.43
N GLY A 222 -14.67 11.91 8.79
CA GLY A 222 -14.28 13.16 9.45
C GLY A 222 -12.79 13.49 9.43
N THR A 223 -11.94 12.61 8.90
CA THR A 223 -10.50 12.84 8.78
C THR A 223 -10.20 13.98 7.80
N LYS A 224 -9.32 14.90 8.19
CA LYS A 224 -8.86 15.97 7.28
C LYS A 224 -7.85 15.41 6.29
N VAL A 225 -8.28 15.25 5.03
CA VAL A 225 -7.42 14.73 3.95
C VAL A 225 -7.08 15.83 2.94
N LYS A 226 -5.79 16.03 2.69
CA LYS A 226 -5.26 16.67 1.48
C LYS A 226 -4.93 15.56 0.48
N TYR A 227 -5.59 15.55 -0.68
CA TYR A 227 -5.36 14.59 -1.75
C TYR A 227 -4.84 15.31 -2.99
N GLU A 228 -3.75 14.82 -3.57
CA GLU A 228 -3.18 15.33 -4.82
C GLU A 228 -2.98 14.19 -5.83
N GLN A 229 -3.47 14.39 -7.05
CA GLN A 229 -3.31 13.41 -8.13
C GLN A 229 -2.45 14.00 -9.24
N TYR A 230 -1.55 13.18 -9.80
CA TYR A 230 -0.59 13.58 -10.81
C TYR A 230 -0.77 12.77 -12.10
N PRO A 231 -0.62 13.38 -13.30
CA PRO A 231 -0.55 12.67 -14.57
C PRO A 231 0.85 12.06 -14.79
N LEU A 232 1.48 11.53 -13.73
CA LEU A 232 2.84 11.00 -13.72
C LEU A 232 2.84 9.52 -13.38
N SER A 233 3.92 8.84 -13.73
CA SER A 233 4.21 7.46 -13.33
C SER A 233 4.50 7.35 -11.83
N HIS A 234 4.79 6.15 -11.35
CA HIS A 234 5.04 5.87 -9.93
C HIS A 234 6.30 6.57 -9.45
N VAL A 235 7.39 6.53 -10.22
CA VAL A 235 8.64 7.23 -9.90
C VAL A 235 8.44 8.75 -10.00
N GLY A 236 7.81 9.24 -11.06
CA GLY A 236 7.57 10.68 -11.26
C GLY A 236 6.67 11.29 -10.19
N THR A 237 5.63 10.56 -9.77
CA THR A 237 4.75 10.98 -8.67
C THR A 237 5.51 11.01 -7.34
N GLY A 238 6.42 10.07 -7.10
CA GLY A 238 7.28 10.06 -5.91
C GLY A 238 8.15 11.32 -5.83
N ALA A 239 8.79 11.68 -6.94
CA ALA A 239 9.61 12.89 -7.04
C ALA A 239 8.81 14.18 -6.75
N ALA A 240 7.54 14.24 -7.17
CA ALA A 240 6.64 15.35 -6.85
C ALA A 240 6.16 15.33 -5.38
N PHE A 241 5.93 14.13 -4.83
CA PHE A 241 5.39 13.93 -3.49
C PHE A 241 6.37 14.35 -2.39
N PHE A 242 7.63 13.88 -2.42
CA PHE A 242 8.59 14.05 -1.32
C PHE A 242 8.81 15.52 -0.86
N PRO A 243 9.12 16.48 -1.75
CA PRO A 243 9.32 17.86 -1.29
C PRO A 243 8.04 18.46 -0.69
N LYS A 244 6.87 18.14 -1.26
CA LYS A 244 5.58 18.64 -0.76
C LYS A 244 5.17 17.98 0.56
N SER A 245 5.48 16.70 0.75
CA SER A 245 5.11 15.97 1.95
C SER A 245 5.98 16.39 3.13
N LEU A 246 7.25 16.69 2.90
CA LEU A 246 8.12 17.29 3.91
C LEU A 246 7.60 18.67 4.34
N LEU A 247 7.31 19.57 3.40
CA LEU A 247 6.77 20.89 3.73
C LEU A 247 5.43 20.79 4.47
N TRP A 248 4.52 19.93 4.00
CA TRP A 248 3.24 19.68 4.66
C TRP A 248 3.43 19.12 6.08
N THR A 249 4.44 18.27 6.29
CA THR A 249 4.80 17.70 7.60
C THR A 249 5.35 18.77 8.54
N PHE A 250 6.26 19.62 8.06
CA PHE A 250 6.79 20.74 8.85
C PHE A 250 5.70 21.72 9.29
N ASP A 251 4.71 21.97 8.44
CA ASP A 251 3.55 22.78 8.83
C ASP A 251 2.76 22.15 10.00
N ARG A 252 2.65 20.81 10.06
CA ARG A 252 2.00 20.12 11.18
C ARG A 252 2.81 20.26 12.47
N PHE A 253 4.13 20.11 12.40
CA PHE A 253 5.02 20.37 13.54
C PHE A 253 4.96 21.81 14.03
N ALA A 254 4.81 22.78 13.10
CA ALA A 254 4.65 24.19 13.41
C ALA A 254 3.23 24.57 13.91
N GLY A 255 2.34 23.60 14.13
CA GLY A 255 0.98 23.86 14.62
C GLY A 255 0.03 24.50 13.60
N ARG A 256 0.38 24.51 12.31
CA ARG A 256 -0.50 25.06 11.26
C ARG A 256 -1.64 24.10 10.97
N ALA A 257 -2.86 24.65 10.93
CA ALA A 257 -4.06 23.91 10.60
C ALA A 257 -3.93 23.15 9.26
N PRO A 258 -4.38 21.88 9.19
CA PRO A 258 -4.33 21.10 7.97
C PRO A 258 -5.30 21.64 6.93
N THR A 259 -4.86 21.67 5.67
CA THR A 259 -5.75 21.89 4.52
C THR A 259 -6.49 20.60 4.17
N SER A 260 -7.70 20.73 3.62
CA SER A 260 -8.51 19.60 3.20
C SER A 260 -9.03 19.79 1.79
N THR A 261 -9.00 18.73 1.00
CA THR A 261 -9.53 18.67 -0.37
C THR A 261 -10.71 17.71 -0.48
N CYS A 262 -11.29 17.26 0.64
CA CYS A 262 -12.31 16.21 0.68
C CYS A 262 -13.46 16.41 -0.30
N GLY A 263 -13.98 17.65 -0.43
CA GLY A 263 -15.08 17.98 -1.35
C GLY A 263 -14.71 18.00 -2.84
N ARG A 264 -13.43 17.83 -3.19
CA ARG A 264 -12.91 17.91 -4.57
C ARG A 264 -12.31 16.59 -5.07
N ILE A 265 -12.31 15.54 -4.24
CA ILE A 265 -11.79 14.23 -4.63
C ILE A 265 -12.82 13.56 -5.55
N ALA A 266 -12.44 13.31 -6.80
CA ALA A 266 -13.28 12.60 -7.75
C ALA A 266 -13.65 11.19 -7.25
N ALA A 267 -14.73 10.62 -7.78
CA ALA A 267 -15.14 9.26 -7.45
C ALA A 267 -14.02 8.24 -7.78
N GLY A 268 -13.91 7.22 -6.94
CA GLY A 268 -12.98 6.12 -7.10
C GLY A 268 -13.67 4.81 -7.47
N ASN A 269 -12.98 3.69 -7.28
CA ASN A 269 -13.50 2.35 -7.51
C ASN A 269 -14.28 1.83 -6.28
N SER A 270 -15.07 0.77 -6.44
CA SER A 270 -15.60 0.05 -5.27
C SER A 270 -14.46 -0.54 -4.45
N LEU A 271 -14.51 -0.43 -3.12
CA LEU A 271 -13.59 -1.12 -2.21
C LEU A 271 -14.28 -2.29 -1.49
N ALA A 272 -15.43 -2.75 -2.01
CA ALA A 272 -16.11 -3.90 -1.46
C ALA A 272 -15.24 -5.17 -1.63
N PRO A 273 -15.23 -6.08 -0.63
CA PRO A 273 -14.56 -7.37 -0.76
C PRO A 273 -14.98 -8.12 -2.04
N LEU A 274 -14.01 -8.72 -2.71
CA LEU A 274 -14.25 -9.55 -3.89
C LEU A 274 -14.77 -10.94 -3.51
N ARG A 275 -15.47 -11.57 -4.45
CA ARG A 275 -15.97 -12.94 -4.41
C ARG A 275 -15.16 -13.80 -5.39
N ALA A 276 -15.23 -15.12 -5.25
CA ALA A 276 -14.53 -16.05 -6.15
C ALA A 276 -14.93 -15.90 -7.64
N THR A 277 -16.15 -15.41 -7.91
CA THR A 277 -16.69 -15.21 -9.26
C THR A 277 -16.34 -13.86 -9.89
N ASP A 278 -15.70 -12.96 -9.13
CA ASP A 278 -15.39 -11.59 -9.57
C ASP A 278 -14.12 -11.50 -10.41
#